data_AF-A0A4P5WUN9-F1
#
_entry.id   AF-A0A4P5WUN9-F1
#
_cell.length_a   1.000
_cell.length_b   1.000
_cell.length_c   1.000
_cell.angle_alpha   90.00
_cell.angle_beta   90.00
_cell.angle_gamma   90.00
#
_symmetry.space_group_name_H-M   'P 1'
#
loop_
_entity.id
_entity.type
_entity.pdbx_description
1 polymer ?
#
loop_
_entity_poly.entity_id
_entity_poly.type
_entity_poly.pdbx_seq_one_letter_code
_entity_poly.pdbx_strand_id
1 'polypeptide(L)'
;MMDSFVASYDRVSPSMLGEDWDAVRTHGAVAYVLSPPIMKEHAADISGRGLLLTAALLRGGAVAAKCEAAGIAHGRARWLALADEFSRAKADGDRHGEGASLYWAWVRRPLIDDDDGFCYSCGMHLLGKPDAEIEASLDLTDAIQWMDMLGMYLVGDRPARPLRDGERFRLKDEGVRRMIRCRPCERYQEDEFIFNPYGYIRLESEQ
;
A
#
# COMPACT_ATOMS: atom_id res chain seq x y z
N MET A 1 20.50 7.89 5.20
CA MET A 1 19.47 6.94 5.69
C MET A 1 18.24 7.65 6.24
N MET A 2 18.40 8.73 7.01
CA MET A 2 17.30 9.65 7.35
C MET A 2 16.50 10.07 6.11
N ASP A 3 17.19 10.45 5.03
CA ASP A 3 16.55 10.85 3.76
C ASP A 3 15.65 9.76 3.17
N SER A 4 16.00 8.49 3.39
CA SER A 4 15.21 7.35 2.93
C SER A 4 13.89 7.23 3.70
N PHE A 5 13.91 7.44 5.02
CA PHE A 5 12.69 7.49 5.82
C PHE A 5 11.87 8.75 5.54
N VAL A 6 12.50 9.90 5.32
CA VAL A 6 11.80 11.14 4.88
C VAL A 6 11.12 10.96 3.53
N ALA A 7 11.79 10.27 2.60
CA ALA A 7 11.24 9.94 1.30
C ALA A 7 10.09 8.92 1.39
N SER A 8 10.07 8.05 2.40
CA SER A 8 9.14 6.93 2.52
C SER A 8 8.06 7.05 3.60
N TYR A 9 8.09 8.09 4.44
CA TYR A 9 7.11 8.22 5.52
C TYR A 9 5.69 8.33 4.97
N ASP A 10 4.73 7.66 5.61
CA ASP A 10 3.31 7.78 5.25
C ASP A 10 2.80 9.20 5.52
N ARG A 11 2.60 9.96 4.44
CA ARG A 11 2.11 11.34 4.46
C ARG A 11 0.60 11.44 4.64
N VAL A 12 -0.13 10.38 4.31
CA VAL A 12 -1.60 10.35 4.42
C VAL A 12 -2.03 10.02 5.83
N SER A 13 -1.27 9.16 6.52
CA SER A 13 -1.46 8.87 7.94
C SER A 13 -0.16 8.99 8.72
N PRO A 14 0.33 10.22 8.96
CA PRO A 14 1.58 10.45 9.67
C PRO A 14 1.59 9.77 11.04
N SER A 15 2.57 8.90 11.27
CA SER A 15 2.68 8.11 12.50
C SER A 15 4.05 8.16 13.16
N MET A 16 5.05 8.73 12.50
CA MET A 16 6.40 8.89 13.03
C MET A 16 6.45 10.06 14.02
N LEU A 17 6.86 9.79 15.25
CA LEU A 17 7.07 10.79 16.30
C LEU A 17 8.55 11.16 16.42
N GLY A 18 8.87 12.17 17.25
CA GLY A 18 10.26 12.60 17.47
C GLY A 18 11.17 11.45 17.91
N GLU A 19 10.67 10.56 18.77
CA GLU A 19 11.40 9.36 19.21
C GLU A 19 11.71 8.38 18.07
N ASP A 20 10.79 8.19 17.12
CA ASP A 20 11.02 7.32 15.95
C ASP A 20 12.12 7.91 15.06
N TRP A 21 12.11 9.24 14.88
CA TRP A 21 13.15 9.93 14.10
C TRP A 21 14.51 9.89 14.78
N ASP A 22 14.55 10.04 16.10
CA ASP A 22 15.79 9.95 16.87
C ASP A 22 16.35 8.52 16.84
N ALA A 23 15.48 7.50 16.95
CA ALA A 23 15.82 6.10 16.73
C ALA A 23 16.42 5.85 15.33
N VAL A 24 15.77 6.35 14.28
CA VAL A 24 16.29 6.26 12.90
C VAL A 24 17.61 7.02 12.75
N ARG A 25 17.85 8.11 13.48
CA ARG A 25 19.11 8.87 13.39
C ARG A 25 20.27 8.17 14.08
N THR A 26 20.00 7.47 15.17
CA THR A 26 21.01 6.92 16.08
C THR A 26 21.25 5.42 15.92
N HIS A 27 20.52 4.74 15.03
CA HIS A 27 20.72 3.32 14.77
C HIS A 27 22.15 3.01 14.29
N GLY A 28 22.66 1.83 14.65
CA GLY A 28 24.02 1.39 14.29
C GLY A 28 24.11 0.44 13.11
N ALA A 29 23.00 -0.20 12.71
CA ALA A 29 22.98 -1.20 11.64
C ALA A 29 21.61 -1.34 11.00
N VAL A 30 21.59 -1.88 9.77
CA VAL A 30 20.38 -2.24 9.01
C VAL A 30 20.44 -3.70 8.61
N ALA A 31 19.30 -4.38 8.72
CA ALA A 31 19.10 -5.71 8.20
C ALA A 31 18.03 -5.66 7.11
N TYR A 32 18.26 -6.38 6.01
CA TYR A 32 17.27 -6.57 4.96
C TYR A 32 16.60 -7.93 5.14
N VAL A 33 15.28 -7.95 5.14
CA VAL A 33 14.49 -9.18 5.08
C VAL A 33 13.96 -9.33 3.66
N LEU A 34 14.37 -10.41 3.00
CA LEU A 34 13.94 -10.73 1.65
C LEU A 34 12.99 -11.92 1.69
N SER A 35 11.95 -11.85 0.85
CA SER A 35 11.12 -13.00 0.56
C SER A 35 11.58 -13.65 -0.75
N PRO A 36 11.37 -14.97 -0.94
CA PRO A 36 11.39 -15.56 -2.26
C PRO A 36 10.37 -14.87 -3.19
N PRO A 37 10.48 -15.04 -4.52
CA PRO A 37 9.51 -14.48 -5.47
C PRO A 37 8.06 -14.75 -5.04
N ILE A 38 7.30 -13.67 -4.88
CA ILE A 38 5.93 -13.73 -4.38
C ILE A 38 4.98 -14.01 -5.55
N MET A 39 4.36 -15.19 -5.53
CA MET A 39 3.27 -15.53 -6.44
C MET A 39 1.98 -14.84 -6.01
N LYS A 40 1.14 -14.46 -6.98
CA LYS A 40 -0.10 -13.71 -6.77
C LYS A 40 -1.01 -14.34 -5.72
N GLU A 41 -1.14 -15.65 -5.74
CA GLU A 41 -2.02 -16.44 -4.88
C GLU A 41 -1.57 -16.44 -3.41
N HIS A 42 -0.29 -16.17 -3.16
CA HIS A 42 0.32 -16.20 -1.83
C HIS A 42 0.71 -14.82 -1.31
N ALA A 43 0.55 -13.78 -2.13
CA ALA A 43 1.02 -12.43 -1.83
C ALA A 43 0.49 -11.88 -0.49
N ALA A 44 -0.82 -11.96 -0.26
CA ALA A 44 -1.41 -11.49 0.99
C ALA A 44 -0.93 -12.28 2.23
N ASP A 45 -0.76 -13.61 2.11
CA ASP A 45 -0.28 -14.42 3.24
C ASP A 45 1.20 -14.13 3.55
N ILE A 46 2.05 -14.00 2.54
CA ILE A 46 3.46 -13.63 2.70
C ILE A 46 3.58 -12.23 3.29
N SER A 47 2.81 -11.26 2.78
CA SER A 47 2.76 -9.90 3.32
C SER A 47 2.25 -9.84 4.76
N GLY A 48 1.29 -10.69 5.12
CA GLY A 48 0.84 -10.87 6.50
C GLY A 48 1.94 -11.40 7.41
N ARG A 49 2.67 -12.44 6.98
CA ARG A 49 3.85 -12.94 7.72
C ARG A 49 4.93 -11.88 7.84
N GLY A 50 5.15 -11.08 6.79
CA GLY A 50 6.06 -9.94 6.80
C GLY A 50 5.66 -8.91 7.86
N LEU A 51 4.37 -8.61 8.00
CA LEU A 51 3.87 -7.65 8.99
C LEU A 51 4.08 -8.16 10.41
N LEU A 52 3.78 -9.44 10.65
CA LEU A 52 4.00 -10.09 11.94
C LEU A 52 5.49 -10.16 12.30
N LEU A 53 6.35 -10.44 11.31
CA LEU A 53 7.80 -10.43 11.49
C LEU A 53 8.30 -9.02 11.84
N THR A 54 7.87 -7.98 11.12
CA THR A 54 8.17 -6.58 11.45
C THR A 54 7.81 -6.28 12.90
N ALA A 55 6.60 -6.64 13.33
CA ALA A 55 6.16 -6.42 14.70
C ALA A 55 7.00 -7.21 15.73
N ALA A 56 7.36 -8.46 15.42
CA ALA A 56 8.23 -9.28 16.28
C ALA A 56 9.63 -8.68 16.42
N LEU A 57 10.23 -8.20 15.32
CA LEU A 57 11.53 -7.53 15.32
C LEU A 57 11.48 -6.23 16.13
N LEU A 58 10.45 -5.41 15.94
CA LEU A 58 10.26 -4.18 16.70
C LEU A 58 10.13 -4.51 18.20
N ARG A 59 9.28 -5.48 18.58
CA ARG A 59 9.16 -5.95 19.98
C ARG A 59 10.48 -6.50 20.52
N GLY A 60 11.29 -7.12 19.66
CA GLY A 60 12.62 -7.65 19.98
C GLY A 60 13.76 -6.63 20.03
N GLY A 61 13.47 -5.34 19.82
CA GLY A 61 14.46 -4.26 19.97
C GLY A 61 14.91 -3.61 18.66
N ALA A 62 14.39 -4.03 17.49
CA ALA A 62 14.53 -3.22 16.29
C ALA A 62 13.87 -1.84 16.52
N VAL A 63 14.55 -0.80 16.07
CA VAL A 63 14.16 0.59 16.39
C VAL A 63 13.27 1.21 15.32
N ALA A 64 13.34 0.73 14.08
CA ALA A 64 12.55 1.21 12.95
C ALA A 64 12.38 0.12 11.89
N ALA A 65 11.38 0.27 11.03
CA ALA A 65 11.14 -0.61 9.89
C ALA A 65 10.61 0.19 8.69
N LYS A 66 10.97 -0.25 7.49
CA LYS A 66 10.53 0.32 6.21
C LYS A 66 10.32 -0.81 5.20
N CYS A 67 9.31 -0.67 4.35
CA CYS A 67 9.14 -1.49 3.17
C CYS A 67 9.83 -0.82 1.97
N GLU A 68 10.88 -1.43 1.43
CA GLU A 68 11.55 -0.93 0.21
C GLU A 68 10.65 -1.09 -1.02
N ALA A 69 9.97 -2.24 -1.14
CA ALA A 69 9.14 -2.58 -2.31
C ALA A 69 7.91 -1.67 -2.50
N ALA A 70 7.50 -0.92 -1.48
CA ALA A 70 6.44 0.09 -1.61
C ALA A 70 6.91 1.50 -1.23
N GLY A 71 8.17 1.63 -0.82
CA GLY A 71 8.73 2.86 -0.27
C GLY A 71 7.89 3.46 0.86
N ILE A 72 7.38 2.65 1.78
CA ILE A 72 6.54 3.08 2.92
C ILE A 72 7.22 2.82 4.28
N ALA A 73 7.14 3.80 5.18
CA ALA A 73 7.57 3.72 6.57
C ALA A 73 6.48 4.26 7.50
N HIS A 74 6.26 3.54 8.60
CA HIS A 74 5.40 3.95 9.71
C HIS A 74 6.22 4.12 10.98
N GLY A 75 5.70 4.92 11.92
CA GLY A 75 6.22 4.94 13.29
C GLY A 75 6.04 3.59 13.98
N ARG A 76 6.87 3.32 14.99
CA ARG A 76 6.89 2.03 15.70
C ARG A 76 5.50 1.64 16.19
N ALA A 77 4.79 2.57 16.84
CA ALA A 77 3.47 2.31 17.40
C ALA A 77 2.45 1.89 16.31
N ARG A 78 2.53 2.51 15.13
CA ARG A 78 1.62 2.21 14.02
C ARG A 78 1.90 0.86 13.39
N TRP A 79 3.17 0.47 13.21
CA TRP A 79 3.52 -0.88 12.78
C TRP A 79 2.95 -1.96 13.71
N LEU A 80 3.08 -1.76 15.03
CA LEU A 80 2.56 -2.69 16.02
C LEU A 80 1.02 -2.74 16.01
N ALA A 81 0.36 -1.59 15.93
CA ALA A 81 -1.10 -1.51 15.86
C ALA A 81 -1.65 -2.25 14.63
N LEU A 82 -1.07 -2.04 13.45
CA LEU A 82 -1.46 -2.72 12.22
C LEU A 82 -1.28 -4.24 12.30
N ALA A 83 -0.19 -4.70 12.93
CA ALA A 83 0.04 -6.13 13.13
C ALA A 83 -0.96 -6.76 14.12
N ASP A 84 -1.36 -6.02 15.16
CA ASP A 84 -2.36 -6.46 16.13
C ASP A 84 -3.76 -6.49 15.51
N GLU A 85 -4.13 -5.46 14.73
CA GLU A 85 -5.36 -5.42 13.92
C GLU A 85 -5.42 -6.61 12.96
N PHE A 86 -4.36 -6.86 12.20
CA PHE A 86 -4.25 -8.00 11.30
C PHE A 86 -4.41 -9.35 12.03
N SER A 87 -3.74 -9.51 13.18
CA SER A 87 -3.80 -10.74 13.96
C SER A 87 -5.21 -11.01 14.50
N ARG A 88 -5.90 -9.96 14.99
CA ARG A 88 -7.28 -10.05 15.47
C ARG A 88 -8.23 -10.40 14.33
N ALA A 89 -8.17 -9.68 13.22
CA ALA A 89 -9.00 -9.96 12.05
C ALA A 89 -8.81 -11.40 11.54
N LYS A 90 -7.56 -11.90 11.51
CA LYS A 90 -7.26 -13.29 11.13
C LYS A 90 -7.83 -14.31 12.13
N ALA A 91 -7.76 -14.03 13.43
CA ALA A 91 -8.33 -14.90 14.46
C ALA A 91 -9.86 -14.96 14.40
N ASP A 92 -10.50 -13.82 14.10
CA ASP A 92 -11.96 -13.68 14.02
C ASP A 92 -12.51 -14.17 12.67
N GLY A 93 -11.65 -14.51 11.71
CA GLY A 93 -12.05 -14.87 10.35
C GLY A 93 -12.55 -13.69 9.50
N ASP A 94 -12.30 -12.46 9.95
CA ASP A 94 -12.61 -11.22 9.25
C ASP A 94 -11.63 -11.00 8.09
N ARG A 95 -12.04 -11.46 6.91
CA ARG A 95 -11.27 -11.31 5.67
C ARG A 95 -11.14 -9.86 5.23
N HIS A 96 -12.13 -9.01 5.53
CA HIS A 96 -12.09 -7.61 5.16
C HIS A 96 -11.06 -6.89 6.01
N GLY A 97 -11.12 -7.06 7.34
CA GLY A 97 -10.13 -6.53 8.27
C GLY A 97 -8.71 -7.02 7.98
N GLU A 98 -8.54 -8.31 7.66
CA GLU A 98 -7.23 -8.86 7.25
C GLU A 98 -6.65 -8.10 6.05
N GLY A 99 -7.46 -7.91 5.00
CA GLY A 99 -7.05 -7.17 3.80
C GLY A 99 -6.76 -5.70 4.09
N ALA A 100 -7.63 -5.05 4.87
CA ALA A 100 -7.51 -3.64 5.21
C ALA A 100 -6.22 -3.34 6.00
N SER A 101 -5.88 -4.16 7.00
CA SER A 101 -4.64 -4.00 7.76
C SER A 101 -3.40 -4.11 6.87
N LEU A 102 -3.41 -5.02 5.88
CA LEU A 102 -2.31 -5.15 4.93
C LEU A 102 -2.23 -3.97 3.95
N TYR A 103 -3.36 -3.46 3.48
CA TYR A 103 -3.39 -2.26 2.63
C TYR A 103 -2.76 -1.06 3.35
N TRP A 104 -3.20 -0.78 4.58
CA TRP A 104 -2.64 0.33 5.36
C TRP A 104 -1.18 0.13 5.74
N ALA A 105 -0.73 -1.11 5.90
CA ALA A 105 0.66 -1.42 6.19
C ALA A 105 1.58 -1.18 4.98
N TRP A 106 1.15 -1.60 3.80
CA TRP A 106 2.04 -1.79 2.66
C TRP A 106 1.81 -0.87 1.48
N VAL A 107 0.68 -0.16 1.41
CA VAL A 107 0.34 0.65 0.24
C VAL A 107 0.56 2.12 0.51
N ARG A 108 1.50 2.70 -0.24
CA ARG A 108 1.76 4.12 -0.24
C ARG A 108 0.89 4.79 -1.30
N ARG A 109 0.22 5.86 -0.90
CA ARG A 109 -0.58 6.72 -1.79
C ARG A 109 -0.75 8.11 -1.17
N PRO A 110 -1.08 9.13 -1.97
CA PRO A 110 -0.85 9.17 -3.41
C PRO A 110 0.63 9.51 -3.68
N LEU A 111 1.18 8.89 -4.71
CA LEU A 111 2.44 9.28 -5.33
C LEU A 111 2.12 10.13 -6.56
N ILE A 112 2.92 11.15 -6.81
CA ILE A 112 2.72 12.08 -7.93
C ILE A 112 3.96 12.00 -8.81
N ASP A 113 3.73 11.85 -10.11
CA ASP A 113 4.74 11.98 -11.14
C ASP A 113 4.53 13.36 -11.79
N ASP A 114 5.54 14.23 -11.74
CA ASP A 114 5.39 15.64 -12.15
C ASP A 114 4.98 15.79 -13.63
N ASP A 115 5.25 14.75 -14.46
CA ASP A 115 5.06 14.79 -15.91
C ASP A 115 3.84 13.98 -16.43
N ASP A 116 3.17 13.16 -15.62
CA ASP A 116 2.13 12.21 -16.11
C ASP A 116 0.69 12.70 -15.90
N GLY A 117 0.47 13.76 -15.11
CA GLY A 117 -0.88 14.28 -14.85
C GLY A 117 -1.80 13.34 -14.06
N PHE A 118 -1.26 12.22 -13.56
CA PHE A 118 -1.91 11.26 -12.68
C PHE A 118 -1.14 11.13 -11.37
N CYS A 119 -1.88 10.86 -10.31
CA CYS A 119 -1.32 10.33 -9.08
C CYS A 119 -1.66 8.85 -8.95
N TYR A 120 -0.81 8.10 -8.25
CA TYR A 120 -0.89 6.65 -8.20
C TYR A 120 -0.60 6.08 -6.81
N SER A 121 -0.95 4.82 -6.57
CA SER A 121 -0.50 4.05 -5.41
C SER A 121 0.72 3.18 -5.74
N CYS A 122 1.48 2.79 -4.73
CA CYS A 122 2.52 1.77 -4.85
C CYS A 122 2.44 0.81 -3.66
N GLY A 123 2.56 -0.49 -3.94
CA GLY A 123 2.61 -1.56 -2.94
C GLY A 123 1.50 -2.60 -3.09
N MET A 124 0.53 -2.40 -3.97
CA MET A 124 -0.54 -3.38 -4.19
C MET A 124 -0.04 -4.71 -4.76
N HIS A 125 1.12 -4.73 -5.43
CA HIS A 125 1.76 -5.97 -5.87
C HIS A 125 2.14 -6.91 -4.72
N LEU A 126 2.50 -6.36 -3.54
CA LEU A 126 2.72 -7.13 -2.32
C LEU A 126 1.46 -7.88 -1.86
N LEU A 127 0.28 -7.44 -2.34
CA LEU A 127 -1.02 -8.03 -2.03
C LEU A 127 -1.61 -8.79 -3.23
N GLY A 128 -0.85 -8.94 -4.32
CA GLY A 128 -1.30 -9.64 -5.52
C GLY A 128 -2.31 -8.84 -6.35
N LYS A 129 -2.29 -7.50 -6.26
CA LYS A 129 -3.28 -6.59 -6.85
C LYS A 129 -2.63 -5.48 -7.70
N PRO A 130 -3.36 -4.96 -8.70
CA PRO A 130 -2.94 -3.74 -9.39
C PRO A 130 -2.97 -2.53 -8.44
N ASP A 131 -2.10 -1.57 -8.70
CA ASP A 131 -2.12 -0.26 -8.03
C ASP A 131 -3.21 0.64 -8.65
N ALA A 132 -3.59 1.70 -7.94
CA ALA A 132 -4.60 2.67 -8.40
C ALA A 132 -3.93 3.86 -9.10
N GLU A 133 -4.60 4.41 -10.12
CA GLU A 133 -4.25 5.69 -10.74
C GLU A 133 -5.49 6.59 -10.81
N ILE A 134 -5.32 7.88 -10.55
CA ILE A 134 -6.38 8.88 -10.72
C ILE A 134 -5.80 10.24 -11.08
N GLU A 135 -6.59 11.06 -11.79
CA GLU A 135 -6.19 12.38 -12.28
C GLU A 135 -5.60 13.25 -11.15
N ALA A 136 -4.39 13.78 -11.35
CA ALA A 136 -3.73 14.65 -10.38
C ALA A 136 -4.38 16.04 -10.25
N SER A 137 -5.33 16.36 -11.14
CA SER A 137 -6.14 17.58 -11.07
C SER A 137 -7.22 17.54 -9.99
N LEU A 138 -7.52 16.38 -9.41
CA LEU A 138 -8.40 16.28 -8.25
C LEU A 138 -7.77 16.89 -7.01
N ASP A 139 -8.60 17.31 -6.05
CA ASP A 139 -8.12 17.58 -4.71
C ASP A 139 -7.44 16.32 -4.14
N LEU A 140 -6.37 16.52 -3.38
CA LEU A 140 -5.58 15.46 -2.77
C LEU A 140 -6.46 14.54 -1.91
N THR A 141 -7.40 15.12 -1.17
CA THR A 141 -8.34 14.37 -0.32
C THR A 141 -9.24 13.45 -1.15
N ASP A 142 -9.75 13.95 -2.27
CA ASP A 142 -10.60 13.19 -3.18
C ASP A 142 -9.81 12.07 -3.86
N ALA A 143 -8.59 12.37 -4.33
CA ALA A 143 -7.71 11.38 -4.93
C ALA A 143 -7.41 10.23 -3.95
N ILE A 144 -7.06 10.55 -2.70
CA ILE A 144 -6.85 9.56 -1.63
C ILE A 144 -8.11 8.72 -1.42
N GLN A 145 -9.28 9.35 -1.33
CA GLN A 145 -10.54 8.64 -1.11
C GLN A 145 -10.85 7.64 -2.24
N TRP A 146 -10.62 8.01 -3.49
CA TRP A 146 -10.78 7.09 -4.63
C TRP A 146 -9.79 5.93 -4.60
N MET A 147 -8.51 6.20 -4.33
CA MET A 147 -7.49 5.16 -4.22
C MET A 147 -7.79 4.20 -3.07
N ASP A 148 -8.14 4.73 -1.89
CA ASP A 148 -8.45 3.94 -0.71
C ASP A 148 -9.70 3.09 -0.90
N MET A 149 -10.76 3.64 -1.50
CA MET A 149 -11.96 2.87 -1.81
C MET A 149 -11.67 1.72 -2.78
N LEU A 150 -10.91 1.99 -3.85
CA LEU A 150 -10.54 0.96 -4.82
C LEU A 150 -9.62 -0.10 -4.18
N GLY A 151 -8.60 0.33 -3.42
CA GLY A 151 -7.71 -0.55 -2.70
C GLY A 151 -8.45 -1.47 -1.75
N MET A 152 -9.33 -0.91 -0.92
CA MET A 152 -10.17 -1.67 0.01
C MET A 152 -11.13 -2.62 -0.68
N TYR A 153 -11.75 -2.20 -1.79
CA TYR A 153 -12.56 -3.10 -2.58
C TYR A 153 -11.74 -4.31 -3.07
N LEU A 154 -10.51 -4.09 -3.54
CA LEU A 154 -9.66 -5.15 -4.08
C LEU A 154 -9.15 -6.15 -3.03
N VAL A 155 -8.82 -5.68 -1.82
CA VAL A 155 -8.18 -6.52 -0.77
C VAL A 155 -9.12 -6.93 0.35
N GLY A 156 -10.09 -6.08 0.69
CA GLY A 156 -11.07 -6.30 1.74
C GLY A 156 -12.28 -7.07 1.21
N ASP A 157 -12.96 -6.51 0.20
CA ASP A 157 -14.17 -7.13 -0.35
C ASP A 157 -13.86 -8.32 -1.27
N ARG A 158 -12.64 -8.36 -1.84
CA ARG A 158 -12.09 -9.47 -2.64
C ARG A 158 -13.08 -9.92 -3.72
N PRO A 159 -13.34 -9.09 -4.74
CA PRO A 159 -14.33 -9.40 -5.75
C PRO A 159 -14.07 -10.77 -6.39
N ALA A 160 -15.14 -11.54 -6.59
CA ALA A 160 -15.07 -12.91 -7.11
C ALA A 160 -14.47 -13.01 -8.53
N ARG A 161 -14.40 -11.88 -9.25
CA ARG A 161 -13.76 -11.76 -10.56
C ARG A 161 -12.89 -10.50 -10.60
N PRO A 162 -11.90 -10.43 -11.49
CA PRO A 162 -11.18 -9.20 -11.77
C PRO A 162 -12.11 -8.10 -12.27
N LEU A 163 -11.77 -6.86 -11.95
CA LEU A 163 -12.30 -5.67 -12.61
C LEU A 163 -11.83 -5.66 -14.07
N ARG A 164 -12.70 -5.19 -14.97
CA ARG A 164 -12.42 -5.15 -16.41
C ARG A 164 -12.42 -3.72 -16.94
N ASP A 165 -11.64 -3.52 -17.99
CA ASP A 165 -11.63 -2.26 -18.73
C ASP A 165 -13.04 -1.89 -19.20
N GLY A 166 -13.41 -0.61 -19.07
CA GLY A 166 -14.72 -0.08 -19.41
C GLY A 166 -15.81 -0.30 -18.35
N GLU A 167 -15.52 -1.02 -17.27
CA GLU A 167 -16.43 -1.10 -16.12
C GLU A 167 -16.48 0.25 -15.38
N ARG A 168 -17.54 0.47 -14.61
CA ARG A 168 -17.74 1.71 -13.84
C ARG A 168 -17.48 1.46 -12.37
N PHE A 169 -16.71 2.34 -11.75
CA PHE A 169 -16.46 2.37 -10.31
C PHE A 169 -17.10 3.61 -9.68
N ARG A 170 -17.60 3.49 -8.46
CA ARG A 170 -18.21 4.62 -7.71
C ARG A 170 -17.86 4.53 -6.24
N LEU A 171 -17.72 5.68 -5.59
CA LEU A 171 -17.45 5.77 -4.15
C LEU A 171 -18.66 5.43 -3.27
N LYS A 172 -19.86 5.80 -3.73
CA LYS A 172 -21.12 5.70 -2.98
C LYS A 172 -22.21 5.26 -3.94
N ASP A 173 -23.28 4.65 -3.43
CA ASP A 173 -24.42 4.17 -4.23
C ASP A 173 -24.97 5.28 -5.14
N GLU A 174 -25.09 6.49 -4.59
CA GLU A 174 -25.39 7.72 -5.30
C GLU A 174 -24.11 8.58 -5.38
N GLY A 175 -23.56 8.76 -6.58
CA GLY A 175 -22.33 9.52 -6.77
C GLY A 175 -21.77 9.46 -8.19
N VAL A 176 -20.73 10.25 -8.41
CA VAL A 176 -19.97 10.29 -9.67
C VAL A 176 -19.40 8.91 -9.95
N ARG A 177 -19.52 8.47 -11.20
CA ARG A 177 -18.90 7.24 -11.68
C ARG A 177 -17.63 7.59 -12.41
N ARG A 178 -16.63 6.73 -12.27
CA ARG A 178 -15.40 6.77 -13.05
C ARG A 178 -15.27 5.49 -13.84
N MET A 179 -14.72 5.60 -15.05
CA MET A 179 -14.47 4.46 -15.90
C MET A 179 -13.15 3.81 -15.51
N ILE A 180 -13.16 2.49 -15.37
CA ILE A 180 -11.98 1.69 -15.12
C ILE A 180 -11.21 1.53 -16.43
N ARG A 181 -9.93 1.90 -16.40
CA ARG A 181 -8.93 1.48 -17.40
C ARG A 181 -7.86 0.61 -16.77
N CYS A 182 -7.65 -0.57 -17.32
CA CYS A 182 -6.59 -1.45 -16.87
C CYS A 182 -5.34 -1.19 -17.72
N ARG A 183 -4.20 -0.89 -17.09
CA ARG A 183 -2.93 -0.58 -17.76
C ARG A 183 -1.83 -1.51 -17.27
N PRO A 184 -0.88 -1.94 -18.11
CA PRO A 184 0.34 -2.59 -17.63
C PRO A 184 1.19 -1.60 -16.81
N CYS A 185 2.13 -2.12 -16.02
CA CYS A 185 3.11 -1.28 -15.35
C CYS A 185 4.23 -0.94 -16.36
N GLU A 186 4.23 0.30 -16.84
CA GLU A 186 5.28 0.84 -17.75
C GLU A 186 6.19 1.83 -17.02
N ARG A 187 5.89 2.13 -15.75
CA ARG A 187 6.58 3.13 -14.92
C ARG A 187 7.89 2.63 -14.32
N TYR A 188 8.03 1.32 -14.12
CA TYR A 188 9.19 0.69 -13.47
C TYR A 188 9.68 -0.49 -14.30
N GLN A 189 10.98 -0.79 -14.22
CA GLN A 189 11.56 -1.98 -14.86
C GLN A 189 11.19 -3.24 -14.09
N GLU A 190 11.04 -4.38 -14.78
CA GLU A 190 10.56 -5.64 -14.17
C GLU A 190 11.44 -6.18 -13.02
N ASP A 191 12.72 -5.81 -12.98
CA ASP A 191 13.68 -6.20 -11.95
C ASP A 191 13.69 -5.26 -10.73
N GLU A 192 12.96 -4.14 -10.78
CA GLU A 192 12.79 -3.25 -9.64
C GLU A 192 11.79 -3.78 -8.62
N PHE A 193 12.10 -3.66 -7.33
CA PHE A 193 11.22 -4.13 -6.24
C PHE A 193 9.85 -3.45 -6.20
N ILE A 194 9.70 -2.30 -6.86
CA ILE A 194 8.48 -1.49 -6.92
C ILE A 194 7.61 -1.81 -8.15
N PHE A 195 8.11 -2.64 -9.08
CA PHE A 195 7.37 -3.06 -10.26
C PHE A 195 6.11 -3.83 -9.88
N ASN A 196 4.98 -3.44 -10.46
CA ASN A 196 3.72 -4.13 -10.26
C ASN A 196 3.39 -5.02 -11.48
N PRO A 197 3.58 -6.35 -11.42
CA PRO A 197 3.26 -7.24 -12.54
C PRO A 197 1.76 -7.34 -12.83
N TYR A 198 0.91 -6.80 -11.95
CA TYR A 198 -0.54 -6.74 -12.12
C TYR A 198 -1.00 -5.42 -12.74
N GLY A 199 -0.09 -4.46 -12.92
CA GLY A 199 -0.35 -3.17 -13.55
C GLY A 199 -1.13 -2.19 -12.68
N TYR A 200 -1.88 -1.31 -13.33
CA TYR A 200 -2.64 -0.23 -12.72
C TYR A 200 -4.12 -0.28 -13.12
N ILE A 201 -4.98 0.17 -12.21
CA ILE A 201 -6.38 0.51 -12.47
C ILE A 201 -6.50 2.04 -12.42
N ARG A 202 -6.68 2.64 -13.58
CA ARG A 202 -6.90 4.08 -13.73
C ARG A 202 -8.40 4.38 -13.68
N LEU A 203 -8.77 5.37 -12.88
CA LEU A 203 -10.14 5.84 -12.72
C LEU A 203 -10.34 7.16 -13.46
N GLU A 204 -10.80 7.06 -14.70
CA GLU A 204 -11.03 8.22 -15.58
C GLU A 204 -12.41 8.81 -15.35
N SER A 205 -12.53 10.14 -15.43
CA SER A 205 -13.83 10.82 -15.43
C SER A 205 -14.67 10.35 -16.64
N GLU A 206 -15.99 10.19 -16.45
CA GLU A 206 -16.88 9.97 -17.60
C GLU A 206 -16.93 11.26 -18.43
N GLN A 207 -16.59 11.18 -19.73
CA GLN A 207 -16.82 12.25 -20.70
C GLN A 207 -18.31 12.39 -21.04
#